data_AF-A0AAV3YLH1-F1
#
_entry.id   AF-A0AAV3YLH1-F1
#
_cell.length_a   1.000
_cell.length_b   1.000
_cell.length_c   1.000
_cell.angle_alpha   90.00
_cell.angle_beta   90.00
_cell.angle_gamma   90.00
#
_symmetry.space_group_name_H-M   'P 1'
#
loop_
_entity.id
_entity.type
_entity.pdbx_description
1 polymer ?
#
loop_
_entity_poly.entity_id
_entity_poly.type
_entity_poly.pdbx_seq_one_letter_code
_entity_poly.pdbx_strand_id
1 'polypeptide(L)'
;MKVEWIPAHCGIQGNEKADGEAKLGLDREQTIQTRIGKTEIKSIINKKMKEEWQNMWDRETKGNFFRKLVPKVGPSKIKFTRQLESLYCLVAAKRHYRPSPGFRALDY
;
A
#
# COMPACT_ATOMS: atom_id res chain seq x y z
N MET A 1 36.85 -3.41 3.24
CA MET A 1 35.99 -4.16 2.30
C MET A 1 36.16 -3.51 0.94
N LYS A 2 36.64 -4.26 -0.05
CA LYS A 2 36.89 -3.75 -1.42
C LYS A 2 35.81 -4.30 -2.33
N VAL A 3 35.20 -3.44 -3.14
CA VAL A 3 34.17 -3.83 -4.12
C VAL A 3 34.76 -3.56 -5.49
N GLU A 4 34.71 -4.56 -6.36
CA GLU A 4 35.21 -4.48 -7.72
C GLU A 4 34.11 -4.92 -8.69
N TRP A 5 34.08 -4.31 -9.86
CA TRP A 5 33.12 -4.65 -10.90
C TRP A 5 33.70 -5.76 -11.78
N ILE A 6 32.92 -6.83 -11.95
CA ILE A 6 33.27 -7.97 -12.77
C ILE A 6 32.23 -8.07 -13.90
N PRO A 7 32.63 -8.14 -15.17
CA PRO A 7 31.69 -8.33 -16.27
C PRO A 7 31.05 -9.72 -16.23
N ALA A 8 29.83 -9.84 -16.77
CA ALA A 8 29.18 -11.14 -16.95
C ALA A 8 29.94 -12.02 -17.96
N HIS A 9 29.80 -13.35 -17.83
CA HIS A 9 30.33 -14.33 -18.79
C HIS A 9 31.85 -14.32 -19.02
N CYS A 10 32.63 -14.04 -17.98
CA CYS A 10 34.09 -14.00 -18.06
C CYS A 10 34.77 -15.36 -17.83
N GLY A 11 34.05 -16.46 -17.72
CA GLY A 11 34.62 -17.77 -17.37
C GLY A 11 34.97 -17.92 -15.88
N ILE A 12 34.65 -16.93 -15.05
CA ILE A 12 34.91 -16.97 -13.61
C ILE A 12 33.81 -17.80 -12.95
N GLN A 13 34.17 -19.00 -12.50
CA GLN A 13 33.25 -19.97 -11.91
C GLN A 13 32.34 -19.38 -10.82
N GLY A 14 32.88 -18.52 -9.95
CA GLY A 14 32.10 -17.86 -8.90
C GLY A 14 31.07 -16.86 -9.43
N ASN A 15 31.42 -16.12 -10.49
CA ASN A 15 30.52 -15.16 -11.15
C ASN A 15 29.43 -15.89 -11.93
N GLU A 16 29.79 -16.95 -12.67
CA GLU A 16 28.83 -17.76 -13.42
C GLU A 16 27.83 -18.48 -12.51
N LYS A 17 28.29 -18.97 -11.36
CA LYS A 17 27.39 -19.56 -10.36
C LYS A 17 26.43 -18.50 -9.79
N ALA A 18 26.91 -17.30 -9.49
CA ALA A 18 26.07 -16.20 -9.04
C ALA A 18 25.03 -15.79 -10.10
N ASP A 19 25.44 -15.67 -11.36
CA ASP A 19 24.54 -15.38 -12.49
C ASP A 19 23.49 -16.48 -12.69
N GLY A 20 23.89 -17.76 -12.55
CA GLY A 20 23.00 -18.92 -12.62
C GLY A 20 21.93 -18.90 -11.53
N GLU A 21 22.33 -18.64 -10.28
CA GLU A 21 21.39 -18.51 -9.15
C GLU A 21 20.45 -17.32 -9.32
N ALA A 22 20.95 -16.18 -9.83
CA ALA A 22 20.11 -15.01 -10.13
C ALA A 22 19.05 -15.34 -11.18
N LYS A 23 19.41 -16.10 -12.21
CA LYS A 23 18.50 -16.56 -13.26
C LYS A 23 17.44 -17.54 -12.73
N LEU A 24 17.81 -18.44 -11.82
CA LEU A 24 16.86 -19.31 -11.12
C LEU A 24 15.91 -18.51 -10.21
N GLY A 25 16.38 -17.39 -9.66
CA GLY A 25 15.58 -16.47 -8.86
C GLY A 25 14.47 -15.75 -9.65
N LEU A 26 14.65 -15.54 -10.96
CA LEU A 26 13.64 -14.96 -11.86
C LEU A 26 12.44 -15.89 -12.08
N ASP A 27 12.70 -17.20 -12.16
CA ASP A 27 11.67 -18.22 -12.47
C ASP A 27 10.85 -18.61 -11.23
N ARG A 28 11.33 -18.26 -10.04
CA ARG A 28 10.57 -18.39 -8.80
C ARG A 28 9.63 -17.19 -8.68
N GLU A 29 8.33 -17.43 -8.54
CA GLU A 29 7.38 -16.42 -8.09
C GLU A 29 7.76 -15.97 -6.67
N GLN A 30 8.68 -15.02 -6.57
CA GLN A 30 8.96 -14.34 -5.32
C GLN A 30 7.81 -13.38 -5.07
N THR A 31 6.83 -13.84 -4.30
CA THR A 31 5.88 -12.92 -3.67
C THR A 31 6.66 -12.13 -2.64
N ILE A 32 7.27 -11.02 -3.06
CA ILE A 32 7.85 -10.06 -2.13
C ILE A 32 6.67 -9.53 -1.31
N GLN A 33 6.53 -10.02 -0.08
CA GLN A 33 5.61 -9.44 0.90
C GLN A 33 6.17 -8.10 1.35
N THR A 34 6.11 -7.14 0.43
CA THR A 34 6.46 -5.76 0.70
C THR A 34 5.39 -5.25 1.66
N ARG A 35 5.79 -5.05 2.92
CA ARG A 35 4.90 -4.45 3.91
C ARG A 35 4.51 -3.08 3.40
N ILE A 36 3.21 -2.84 3.23
CA ILE A 36 2.71 -1.53 2.79
C ILE A 36 3.23 -0.48 3.76
N GLY A 37 3.91 0.54 3.21
CA GLY A 37 4.53 1.58 4.01
C GLY A 37 3.50 2.41 4.75
N LYS A 38 3.89 2.99 5.90
CA LYS A 38 3.02 3.91 6.67
C LYS A 38 2.49 5.07 5.81
N THR A 39 3.32 5.58 4.90
CA THR A 39 2.98 6.66 3.97
C THR A 39 1.91 6.24 2.97
N GLU A 40 2.02 5.02 2.45
CA GLU A 40 1.08 4.47 1.47
C GLU A 40 -0.29 4.22 2.10
N ILE A 41 -0.35 3.66 3.32
CA ILE A 41 -1.62 3.50 4.04
C ILE A 41 -2.26 4.86 4.33
N LYS A 42 -1.49 5.86 4.77
CA LYS A 42 -1.99 7.24 4.96
C LYS A 42 -2.55 7.82 3.66
N SER A 43 -1.89 7.58 2.53
CA SER A 43 -2.36 8.01 1.21
C SER A 43 -3.72 7.38 0.86
N ILE A 44 -3.86 6.06 1.07
CA ILE A 44 -5.10 5.32 0.82
C ILE A 44 -6.25 5.87 1.68
N ILE A 45 -5.99 6.11 2.98
CA ILE A 45 -7.01 6.66 3.90
C ILE A 45 -7.42 8.08 3.49
N ASN A 46 -6.45 8.94 3.20
CA ASN A 46 -6.73 10.32 2.75
C ASN A 46 -7.56 10.32 1.47
N LYS A 47 -7.24 9.43 0.52
CA LYS A 47 -8.00 9.29 -0.72
C LYS A 47 -9.45 8.92 -0.46
N LYS A 48 -9.69 7.84 0.31
CA LYS A 48 -11.05 7.40 0.63
C LYS A 48 -11.86 8.44 1.39
N MET A 49 -11.26 9.09 2.38
CA MET A 49 -11.95 10.15 3.14
C MET A 49 -12.31 11.35 2.28
N LYS A 50 -11.44 11.73 1.34
CA LYS A 50 -11.75 12.80 0.38
C LYS A 50 -12.89 12.43 -0.55
N GLU A 51 -12.94 11.18 -1.02
CA GLU A 51 -14.04 10.67 -1.84
C GLU A 51 -15.37 10.73 -1.07
N GLU A 52 -15.40 10.27 0.19
CA GLU A 52 -16.62 10.36 1.01
C GLU A 52 -17.05 11.80 1.30
N TRP A 53 -16.09 12.69 1.60
CA TRP A 53 -16.37 14.11 1.77
C TRP A 53 -16.95 14.75 0.51
N GLN A 54 -16.41 14.40 -0.66
CA GLN A 54 -16.94 14.88 -1.92
C GLN A 54 -18.37 14.35 -2.15
N ASN A 55 -18.62 13.07 -1.86
CA ASN A 55 -19.96 12.48 -1.98
C ASN A 55 -20.98 13.20 -1.08
N MET A 56 -20.60 13.55 0.15
CA MET A 56 -21.46 14.32 1.06
C MET A 56 -21.71 15.74 0.52
N TRP A 57 -20.67 16.41 0.02
CA TRP A 57 -20.78 17.73 -0.60
C TRP A 57 -21.71 17.74 -1.82
N ASP A 58 -21.65 16.69 -2.64
CA ASP A 58 -22.45 16.57 -3.86
C ASP A 58 -23.92 16.21 -3.57
N ARG A 59 -24.19 15.50 -2.47
CA ARG A 59 -25.53 15.07 -2.06
C ARG A 59 -26.29 16.14 -1.27
N GLU A 60 -25.61 17.15 -0.73
CA GLU A 60 -26.25 18.21 0.05
C GLU A 60 -27.21 19.02 -0.83
N THR A 61 -28.42 19.25 -0.33
CA THR A 61 -29.49 19.94 -1.07
C THR A 61 -29.48 21.44 -0.83
N LYS A 62 -28.82 21.89 0.25
CA LYS A 62 -28.69 23.29 0.66
C LYS A 62 -27.38 23.90 0.11
N GLY A 63 -27.36 25.21 -0.12
CA GLY A 63 -26.12 25.90 -0.50
C GLY A 63 -25.67 25.70 -1.95
N ASN A 64 -26.61 25.47 -2.87
CA ASN A 64 -26.35 25.19 -4.29
C ASN A 64 -25.46 26.26 -4.99
N PHE A 65 -25.56 27.53 -4.58
CA PHE A 65 -24.70 28.61 -5.06
C PHE A 65 -23.23 28.39 -4.70
N PHE A 66 -22.93 28.09 -3.44
CA PHE A 66 -21.56 27.83 -2.98
C PHE A 66 -20.96 26.59 -3.62
N ARG A 67 -21.76 25.56 -3.88
CA ARG A 67 -21.32 24.36 -4.60
C ARG A 67 -20.99 24.64 -6.07
N LYS A 68 -21.72 25.56 -6.73
CA LYS A 68 -21.37 26.01 -8.08
C LYS A 68 -20.04 26.76 -8.12
N LEU A 69 -19.72 27.50 -7.06
CA LEU A 69 -18.45 28.21 -6.93
C LEU A 69 -17.29 27.29 -6.53
N VAL A 70 -17.54 26.31 -5.66
CA VAL A 70 -16.56 25.35 -5.16
C VAL A 70 -17.08 23.93 -5.38
N PRO A 71 -16.94 23.37 -6.60
CA PRO A 71 -17.49 22.06 -6.93
C PRO A 71 -16.69 20.91 -6.30
N LYS A 72 -15.41 21.14 -5.99
CA LYS A 72 -14.54 20.13 -5.38
C LYS A 72 -14.15 20.52 -3.96
N VAL A 73 -14.21 19.55 -3.04
CA VAL A 73 -13.70 19.75 -1.69
C VAL A 73 -12.20 20.03 -1.73
N GLY A 74 -11.77 21.01 -0.93
CA GLY A 74 -10.39 21.49 -0.90
C GLY A 74 -9.38 20.42 -0.47
N PRO A 75 -8.08 20.70 -0.59
CA PRO A 75 -7.03 19.80 -0.14
C PRO A 75 -7.08 19.63 1.39
N SER A 76 -7.73 18.57 1.87
CA SER A 76 -7.79 18.21 3.27
C SER A 76 -6.54 17.41 3.65
N LYS A 77 -5.58 18.05 4.33
CA LYS A 77 -4.56 17.33 5.11
C LYS A 77 -5.22 16.85 6.39
N ILE A 78 -5.73 15.61 6.37
CA ILE A 78 -6.30 15.01 7.57
C ILE A 78 -5.21 14.94 8.63
N LYS A 79 -5.44 15.57 9.77
CA LYS A 79 -4.57 15.42 10.94
C LYS A 79 -4.86 14.05 11.53
N PHE A 80 -3.98 13.09 11.28
CA PHE A 80 -4.05 11.79 11.93
C PHE A 80 -3.82 11.98 13.44
N THR A 81 -4.88 11.92 14.23
CA THR A 81 -4.80 11.84 15.70
C THR A 81 -4.47 10.40 16.12
N ARG A 82 -4.07 10.18 17.39
CA ARG A 82 -3.79 8.82 17.93
C ARG A 82 -4.93 7.82 17.68
N GLN A 83 -6.17 8.27 17.58
CA GLN A 83 -7.34 7.43 17.28
C GLN A 83 -7.36 6.94 15.82
N LEU A 84 -6.87 7.73 14.87
CA LEU A 84 -6.74 7.33 13.46
C LEU A 84 -5.57 6.34 13.26
N GLU A 85 -4.57 6.35 14.13
CA GLU A 85 -3.52 5.30 14.17
C GLU A 85 -4.09 3.93 14.57
N SER A 86 -5.11 3.88 15.43
CA SER A 86 -5.82 2.62 15.74
C SER A 86 -6.57 2.07 14.52
N LEU A 87 -7.18 2.94 13.71
CA LEU A 87 -7.77 2.57 12.41
C LEU A 87 -6.70 2.09 11.42
N TYR A 88 -5.50 2.67 11.42
CA TYR A 88 -4.35 2.16 10.68
C TYR A 88 -4.01 0.72 11.08
N CYS A 89 -3.97 0.41 12.39
CA CYS A 89 -3.75 -0.96 12.87
C CYS A 89 -4.87 -1.92 12.41
N LEU A 90 -6.14 -1.49 12.43
CA LEU A 90 -7.27 -2.30 11.99
C LEU A 90 -7.28 -2.57 10.48
N VAL A 91 -6.98 -1.56 9.66
CA VAL A 91 -6.91 -1.70 8.19
C VAL A 91 -5.70 -2.54 7.78
N ALA A 92 -4.55 -2.33 8.43
CA ALA A 92 -3.38 -3.19 8.24
C ALA A 92 -3.67 -4.64 8.63
N ALA A 93 -4.29 -4.88 9.79
CA ALA A 93 -4.65 -6.22 10.27
C ALA A 93 -5.64 -6.92 9.32
N LYS A 94 -6.68 -6.23 8.83
CA LYS A 94 -7.68 -6.82 7.93
C LYS A 94 -7.16 -7.16 6.53
N ARG A 95 -6.10 -6.51 6.05
CA ARG A 95 -5.47 -6.82 4.75
C ARG A 95 -4.37 -7.89 4.85
N HIS A 96 -3.85 -8.14 6.05
CA HIS A 96 -2.88 -9.20 6.35
C HIS A 96 -3.51 -10.49 6.90
N TYR A 97 -4.78 -10.49 7.29
CA TYR A 97 -5.49 -11.71 7.70
C TYR A 97 -5.95 -12.52 6.48
N ARG A 98 -5.11 -13.46 6.03
CA ARG A 98 -5.57 -14.63 5.27
C ARG A 98 -5.93 -15.70 6.30
N PRO A 99 -7.20 -16.06 6.52
CA PRO A 99 -7.50 -17.23 7.33
C PRO A 99 -6.84 -18.43 6.67
N SER A 100 -6.04 -19.17 7.43
CA SER A 100 -5.50 -20.46 7.00
C SER A 100 -6.68 -21.34 6.55
N PRO A 101 -6.59 -22.03 5.40
CA PRO A 101 -7.67 -22.89 4.93
C PRO A 101 -7.86 -24.01 5.96
N GLY A 102 -8.89 -23.88 6.81
CA GLY A 102 -9.18 -24.83 7.89
C GLY A 102 -9.87 -24.25 9.13
N PHE A 103 -9.81 -22.94 9.37
CA PHE A 103 -10.51 -22.34 10.52
C PHE A 103 -11.73 -21.53 10.08
N ARG A 104 -12.94 -22.12 10.22
CA ARG A 104 -14.20 -21.36 10.24
C ARG A 104 -14.23 -20.54 11.53
N ALA A 105 -14.30 -19.23 11.41
CA ALA A 105 -14.71 -18.38 12.53
C ALA A 105 -16.17 -18.72 12.86
N LEU A 106 -16.44 -19.05 14.12
CA LEU A 106 -17.80 -19.13 14.64
C LEU A 106 -18.35 -17.72 14.74
N ASP A 107 -19.46 -17.47 14.05
CA ASP A 107 -20.21 -16.23 14.13
C ASP A 107 -20.87 -16.12 15.53
N TYR A 108 -20.59 -15.03 16.24
CA TYR A 108 -21.36 -14.52 17.36
C TYR A 108 -21.79 -13.09 17.05
#